data_AF-A0A941YDT0-F1
#
_entry.id   AF-A0A941YDT0-F1
#
_cell.length_a   1.000
_cell.length_b   1.000
_cell.length_c   1.000
_cell.angle_alpha   90.00
_cell.angle_beta   90.00
_cell.angle_gamma   90.00
#
_symmetry.space_group_name_H-M   'P 1'
#
loop_
_entity.id
_entity.type
_entity.pdbx_description
1 polymer ?
#
loop_
_entity_poly.entity_id
_entity_poly.type
_entity_poly.pdbx_seq_one_letter_code
_entity_poly.pdbx_strand_id
1 'polypeptide(L)'
;MILCTHCETLWPAGSEYCGSCGASLGKRICANGHEVDLDAKFCTKCGTGKLTRGVEAVEYRPLVLLFVVISAAVLILVFQSQLLNLLSALGAFAVKAVCHFLGILVICSLGGKEAVKAWLGLCSAILRLCWAVIAWLVKSLI
;
A
#
# COMPACT_ATOMS: atom_id res chain seq x y z
N MET A 1 -3.42 -16.15 -16.70
CA MET A 1 -2.53 -17.31 -16.50
C MET A 1 -3.10 -18.15 -15.36
N ILE A 2 -3.11 -19.47 -15.54
CA ILE A 2 -3.54 -20.47 -14.57
C ILE A 2 -2.32 -21.33 -14.23
N LEU A 3 -2.10 -21.64 -12.96
CA LEU A 3 -1.05 -22.56 -12.51
C LEU A 3 -1.64 -23.92 -12.16
N CYS A 4 -1.05 -24.97 -12.69
CA CYS A 4 -1.34 -26.34 -12.29
C CYS A 4 -0.63 -26.67 -10.97
N THR A 5 -1.36 -26.95 -9.88
CA THR A 5 -0.72 -27.25 -8.58
C THR A 5 0.00 -28.61 -8.53
N HIS A 6 -0.22 -29.47 -9.53
CA HIS A 6 0.44 -30.78 -9.58
C HIS A 6 1.82 -30.74 -10.24
N CYS A 7 2.00 -29.96 -11.31
CA CYS A 7 3.24 -29.93 -12.09
C CYS A 7 3.86 -28.52 -12.19
N GLU A 8 3.24 -27.56 -11.49
CA GLU A 8 3.71 -26.17 -11.37
C GLU A 8 3.91 -25.45 -12.71
N THR A 9 3.28 -25.95 -13.77
CA THR A 9 3.34 -25.37 -15.12
C THR A 9 2.23 -24.35 -15.30
N LEU A 10 2.58 -23.20 -15.90
CA LEU A 10 1.67 -22.10 -16.21
C LEU A 10 1.03 -22.26 -17.59
N TRP A 11 -0.27 -21.97 -17.66
CA TRP A 11 -1.08 -22.06 -18.87
C TRP A 11 -1.92 -20.80 -19.09
N PRO A 12 -2.36 -20.52 -20.32
CA PRO A 12 -3.27 -19.41 -20.58
C PRO A 12 -4.59 -19.60 -19.82
N ALA A 13 -5.23 -18.46 -19.49
CA ALA A 13 -6.53 -18.49 -18.81
C ALA A 13 -7.58 -19.20 -19.69
N GLY A 14 -8.48 -19.96 -19.06
CA GLY A 14 -9.48 -20.77 -19.76
C GLY A 14 -9.00 -22.14 -20.25
N SER A 15 -7.75 -22.53 -19.99
CA SER A 15 -7.29 -23.90 -20.28
C SER A 15 -8.00 -24.90 -19.37
N GLU A 16 -8.67 -25.89 -19.96
CA GLU A 16 -9.38 -26.92 -19.19
C GLU A 16 -8.46 -28.05 -18.73
N TYR A 17 -7.37 -28.28 -19.45
CA TYR A 17 -6.41 -29.35 -19.19
C TYR A 17 -4.99 -28.80 -19.15
N CYS A 18 -4.17 -29.39 -18.28
CA CYS A 18 -2.74 -29.16 -18.27
C CYS A 18 -2.09 -29.92 -19.44
N GLY A 19 -1.45 -29.20 -20.36
CA GLY A 19 -0.74 -29.81 -21.49
C GLY A 19 0.50 -30.63 -21.09
N SER A 20 0.98 -30.50 -19.84
CA SER A 20 2.15 -31.22 -19.33
C SER A 20 1.75 -32.52 -18.61
N CYS A 21 0.86 -32.43 -17.61
CA CYS A 21 0.49 -33.59 -16.78
C CYS A 21 -0.87 -34.23 -17.13
N GLY A 22 -1.60 -33.67 -18.11
CA GLY A 22 -2.90 -34.15 -18.57
C GLY A 22 -4.06 -34.01 -17.57
N ALA A 23 -3.82 -33.41 -16.39
CA ALA A 23 -4.86 -33.21 -15.39
C ALA A 23 -5.83 -32.10 -15.79
N SER A 24 -7.10 -32.22 -15.42
CA SER A 24 -8.10 -31.17 -15.64
C SER A 24 -7.97 -30.07 -14.57
N LEU A 25 -7.94 -28.82 -15.01
CA LEU A 25 -7.63 -27.64 -14.17
C LEU A 25 -8.91 -27.10 -13.53
N GLY A 26 -8.96 -27.09 -12.19
CA GLY A 26 -10.08 -26.51 -11.41
C GLY A 26 -11.37 -27.34 -11.38
N LYS A 27 -11.46 -28.43 -12.14
CA LYS A 27 -12.63 -29.31 -12.23
C LYS A 27 -12.24 -30.74 -12.56
N ARG A 28 -13.14 -31.69 -12.34
CA ARG A 28 -13.08 -33.05 -12.90
C ARG A 28 -14.07 -33.15 -14.06
N ILE A 29 -13.77 -34.00 -15.02
CA ILE A 29 -14.62 -34.23 -16.19
C ILE A 29 -14.90 -35.73 -16.27
N CYS A 30 -16.16 -36.10 -16.41
CA CYS A 30 -16.51 -37.51 -16.55
C CYS A 30 -16.31 -38.01 -17.98
N ALA A 31 -16.30 -39.32 -18.19
CA ALA A 31 -16.16 -39.91 -19.53
C ALA A 31 -17.22 -39.44 -20.56
N ASN A 32 -18.38 -38.95 -20.09
CA ASN A 32 -19.45 -38.39 -20.93
C ASN A 32 -19.30 -36.86 -21.15
N GLY A 33 -18.24 -36.23 -20.64
CA GLY A 33 -17.97 -34.80 -20.81
C GLY A 33 -18.63 -33.88 -19.77
N HIS A 34 -19.25 -34.41 -18.73
CA HIS A 34 -19.84 -33.55 -17.68
C HIS A 34 -18.77 -33.06 -16.70
N GLU A 35 -18.83 -31.78 -16.38
CA GLU A 35 -18.05 -31.18 -15.29
C GLU A 35 -18.57 -31.62 -13.93
N VAL A 36 -17.63 -31.89 -13.04
CA VAL A 36 -17.83 -32.45 -11.70
C VAL A 36 -16.83 -31.76 -10.76
N ASP A 37 -17.25 -31.51 -9.53
CA ASP A 37 -16.38 -30.90 -8.51
C ASP A 37 -15.13 -31.75 -8.24
N LEU A 38 -14.07 -31.09 -7.77
CA LEU A 38 -12.78 -31.73 -7.47
C LEU A 38 -12.90 -32.86 -6.44
N ASP A 39 -13.79 -32.70 -5.46
CA ASP A 39 -13.99 -33.65 -4.36
C ASP A 39 -15.01 -34.76 -4.67
N ALA A 40 -15.74 -34.65 -5.77
CA ALA A 40 -16.79 -35.60 -6.09
C ALA A 40 -16.20 -36.93 -6.61
N LYS A 41 -16.70 -38.04 -6.04
CA LYS A 41 -16.28 -39.41 -6.40
C LYS A 41 -17.01 -39.98 -7.62
N PHE A 42 -18.21 -39.47 -7.90
CA PHE A 42 -19.07 -39.90 -9.01
C PHE A 42 -19.64 -38.67 -9.72
N CYS A 43 -19.96 -38.82 -11.00
CA CYS A 43 -20.62 -37.77 -11.74
C CYS A 43 -22.08 -37.61 -11.28
N THR A 44 -22.45 -36.40 -10.84
CA THR A 44 -23.80 -36.07 -10.38
C THR A 44 -24.86 -36.13 -11.49
N LYS A 45 -24.46 -36.03 -12.76
CA LYS A 45 -25.39 -36.04 -13.92
C LYS A 45 -25.65 -37.43 -14.48
N CYS A 46 -24.67 -38.32 -14.48
CA CYS A 46 -24.78 -39.64 -15.15
C CYS A 46 -24.36 -40.83 -14.29
N GLY A 47 -23.95 -40.61 -13.04
CA GLY A 47 -23.59 -41.68 -12.09
C GLY A 47 -22.28 -42.41 -12.37
N THR A 48 -21.56 -42.09 -13.45
CA THR A 48 -20.28 -42.76 -13.76
C THR A 48 -19.19 -42.40 -12.73
N GLY A 49 -18.42 -43.40 -12.32
CA GLY A 49 -17.20 -43.23 -11.49
C GLY A 49 -15.94 -42.94 -12.31
N LYS A 50 -16.01 -42.97 -13.65
CA LYS A 50 -14.88 -42.65 -14.53
C LYS A 50 -14.72 -41.13 -14.66
N LEU A 51 -13.94 -40.55 -13.75
CA LEU A 51 -13.62 -39.13 -13.70
C LEU A 51 -12.14 -38.91 -14.06
N THR A 52 -11.85 -37.83 -14.81
CA THR A 52 -10.47 -37.36 -15.00
C THR A 52 -9.84 -37.03 -13.65
N ARG A 53 -8.50 -36.98 -13.62
CA ARG A 53 -7.76 -36.45 -12.48
C ARG A 53 -7.86 -34.94 -12.50
N GLY A 54 -8.73 -34.39 -11.66
CA GLY A 54 -8.79 -32.95 -11.41
C GLY A 54 -7.68 -32.51 -10.48
N VAL A 55 -7.15 -31.32 -10.74
CA VAL A 55 -6.17 -30.64 -9.87
C VAL A 55 -6.66 -29.23 -9.61
N GLU A 56 -6.38 -28.72 -8.43
CA GLU A 56 -6.61 -27.31 -8.13
C GLU A 56 -5.79 -26.45 -9.09
N ALA A 57 -6.38 -25.33 -9.50
CA ALA A 57 -5.77 -24.44 -10.45
C ALA A 57 -5.97 -23.00 -9.97
N VAL A 58 -4.86 -22.27 -9.84
CA VAL A 58 -4.89 -20.91 -9.28
C VAL A 58 -4.80 -19.89 -10.42
N GLU A 59 -5.76 -18.97 -10.47
CA GLU A 59 -5.69 -17.82 -11.36
C GLU A 59 -4.80 -16.72 -10.77
N TYR A 60 -3.71 -16.40 -11.47
CA TYR A 60 -2.76 -15.37 -11.01
C TYR A 60 -3.31 -13.94 -11.06
N ARG A 61 -4.33 -13.68 -11.89
CA ARG A 61 -4.80 -12.33 -12.20
C ARG A 61 -5.32 -11.55 -10.97
N PRO A 62 -6.24 -12.08 -10.13
CA PRO A 62 -6.70 -11.36 -8.95
C PRO A 62 -5.57 -11.11 -7.94
N LEU A 63 -4.64 -12.07 -7.80
CA LEU A 63 -3.55 -11.98 -6.85
C LEU A 63 -2.54 -10.89 -7.24
N VAL A 64 -2.19 -10.82 -8.53
CA VAL A 64 -1.33 -9.77 -9.07
C VAL A 64 -1.99 -8.39 -8.93
N LEU A 65 -3.28 -8.26 -9.22
CA LEU A 65 -4.00 -7.00 -9.04
C LEU A 65 -4.01 -6.56 -7.57
N LEU A 66 -4.26 -7.48 -6.64
CA LEU A 66 -4.20 -7.18 -5.21
C LEU A 66 -2.81 -6.69 -4.79
N PHE A 67 -1.75 -7.38 -5.23
CA PHE A 67 -0.38 -6.98 -4.94
C PHE A 67 -0.06 -5.57 -5.50
N VAL A 68 -0.47 -5.28 -6.73
CA VAL A 68 -0.31 -3.96 -7.35
C VAL A 68 -1.04 -2.89 -6.54
N VAL A 69 -2.30 -3.12 -6.14
CA VAL A 69 -3.08 -2.17 -5.33
C VAL A 69 -2.42 -1.91 -3.98
N ILE A 70 -1.98 -2.97 -3.29
CA ILE A 70 -1.29 -2.85 -2.00
C ILE A 70 0.01 -2.05 -2.17
N SER A 71 0.82 -2.38 -3.17
CA SER A 71 2.09 -1.68 -3.42
C SER A 71 1.87 -0.19 -3.74
N ALA A 72 0.85 0.15 -4.53
CA ALA A 72 0.50 1.53 -4.83
C ALA A 72 0.03 2.29 -3.58
N ALA A 73 -0.79 1.66 -2.74
CA ALA A 73 -1.24 2.25 -1.47
C ALA A 73 -0.05 2.55 -0.54
N VAL A 74 0.90 1.62 -0.41
CA VAL A 74 2.11 1.83 0.38
C VAL A 74 2.95 3.00 -0.17
N LEU A 75 3.13 3.07 -1.50
CA LEU A 75 3.87 4.18 -2.11
C LEU A 75 3.19 5.54 -1.88
N ILE A 76 1.85 5.59 -1.95
CA ILE A 76 1.08 6.81 -1.67
C ILE A 76 1.28 7.23 -0.20
N LEU A 77 1.18 6.30 0.75
CA LEU A 77 1.38 6.59 2.17
C LEU A 77 2.80 7.07 2.45
N VAL A 78 3.81 6.42 1.86
CA VAL A 78 5.21 6.85 1.97
C VAL A 78 5.36 8.26 1.39
N PHE A 79 4.83 8.51 0.20
CA PHE A 79 4.91 9.83 -0.44
C PHE A 79 4.23 10.93 0.40
N GLN A 80 3.03 10.65 0.94
CA GLN A 80 2.33 11.55 1.85
C GLN A 80 3.16 11.86 3.11
N SER A 81 3.83 10.85 3.68
CA SER A 81 4.71 11.04 4.85
C SER A 81 5.91 11.95 4.52
N GLN A 82 6.52 11.78 3.34
CA GLN A 82 7.65 12.61 2.91
C GLN A 82 7.23 14.04 2.60
N LEU A 83 6.07 14.23 1.98
CA LEU A 83 5.51 15.55 1.72
C LEU A 83 5.24 16.31 3.02
N LEU A 84 4.68 15.63 4.02
CA LEU A 84 4.43 16.21 5.34
C LEU A 84 5.73 16.60 6.06
N ASN A 85 6.77 15.75 5.98
CA ASN A 85 8.10 16.06 6.50
C ASN A 85 8.71 17.28 5.79
N LEU A 86 8.56 17.39 4.47
CA LEU A 86 9.04 18.54 3.71
C LEU A 86 8.32 19.83 4.10
N LEU A 87 6.98 19.79 4.22
CA LEU A 87 6.18 20.94 4.64
C LEU A 87 6.54 21.40 6.05
N SER A 88 6.76 20.48 6.99
CA SER A 88 7.17 20.84 8.35
C SER A 88 8.59 21.45 8.40
N ALA A 89 9.51 20.95 7.57
CA ALA A 89 10.85 21.54 7.43
C ALA A 89 10.77 22.96 6.85
N LEU A 90 10.02 23.17 5.76
CA LEU A 90 9.82 24.50 5.16
C LEU A 90 9.17 25.47 6.15
N GLY A 91 8.18 25.02 6.93
CA GLY A 91 7.58 25.81 8.00
C GLY A 91 8.59 26.24 9.06
N ALA A 92 9.46 25.33 9.50
CA ALA A 92 10.52 25.64 10.47
C ALA A 92 11.52 26.67 9.92
N PHE A 93 11.91 26.56 8.64
CA PHE A 93 12.76 27.54 7.98
C PHE A 93 12.10 28.91 7.88
N ALA A 94 10.81 28.96 7.50
CA ALA A 94 10.06 30.21 7.39
C ALA A 94 9.96 30.93 8.74
N VAL A 95 9.61 30.21 9.82
CA VAL A 95 9.55 30.79 11.17
C VAL A 95 10.93 31.29 11.60
N LYS A 96 12.00 30.52 11.36
CA LYS A 96 13.37 30.94 11.70
C LYS A 96 13.81 32.17 10.93
N ALA A 97 13.46 32.27 9.64
CA ALA A 97 13.74 33.44 8.82
C ALA A 97 12.99 34.67 9.33
N VAL A 98 11.67 34.57 9.54
CA VAL A 98 10.84 35.66 10.07
C VAL A 98 11.35 36.13 11.43
N CYS A 99 11.70 35.19 12.30
CA CYS A 99 12.41 35.48 13.54
C CYS A 99 13.67 36.32 13.24
N HIS A 100 14.66 35.80 12.51
CA HIS A 100 15.89 36.55 12.26
C HIS A 100 15.64 37.96 11.69
N PHE A 101 14.71 38.14 10.75
CA PHE A 101 14.36 39.45 10.20
C PHE A 101 13.78 40.39 11.27
N LEU A 102 12.81 39.93 12.06
CA LEU A 102 12.23 40.74 13.13
C LEU A 102 13.26 41.08 14.22
N GLY A 103 14.16 40.15 14.54
CA GLY A 103 15.23 40.37 15.51
C GLY A 103 16.19 41.46 15.04
N ILE A 104 16.57 41.44 13.76
CA ILE A 104 17.40 42.50 13.15
C ILE A 104 16.68 43.85 13.24
N LEU A 105 15.40 43.92 12.86
CA LEU A 105 14.61 45.16 12.94
C LEU A 105 14.52 45.71 14.37
N VAL A 106 14.30 44.84 15.36
CA VAL A 106 14.26 45.21 16.79
C VAL A 106 15.61 45.74 17.26
N ILE A 107 16.71 45.08 16.90
CA ILE A 107 18.08 45.54 17.23
C ILE A 107 18.34 46.92 16.62
N CYS A 108 17.99 47.12 15.36
CA CYS A 108 18.14 48.41 14.68
C CYS A 108 17.27 49.52 15.30
N SER A 109 16.09 49.19 15.85
CA SER A 109 15.13 50.18 16.34
C SER A 109 15.26 50.53 17.83
N LEU A 110 15.65 49.57 18.69
CA LEU A 110 15.55 49.71 20.15
C LEU A 110 16.91 49.79 20.88
N GLY A 111 18.03 49.53 20.21
CA GLY A 111 19.38 49.88 20.70
C GLY A 111 19.75 49.41 22.11
N GLY A 112 19.20 48.29 22.62
CA GLY A 112 19.40 47.84 24.00
C GLY A 112 19.48 46.33 24.18
N LYS A 113 20.44 45.84 24.99
CA LYS A 113 20.70 44.40 25.25
C LYS A 113 19.51 43.65 25.86
N GLU A 114 18.67 44.34 26.63
CA GLU A 114 17.50 43.74 27.28
C GLU A 114 16.34 43.49 26.30
N ALA A 115 16.20 44.31 25.25
CA ALA A 115 15.21 44.09 24.19
C ALA A 115 15.53 42.81 23.38
N VAL A 116 16.81 42.50 23.19
CA VAL A 116 17.27 41.29 22.48
C VAL A 116 16.91 40.02 23.24
N LYS A 117 17.09 40.01 24.58
CA LYS A 117 16.72 38.85 25.42
C LYS A 117 15.22 38.58 25.42
N ALA A 118 14.40 39.63 25.57
CA ALA A 118 12.94 39.51 25.53
C ALA A 118 12.47 38.94 24.18
N TRP A 119 13.08 39.40 23.09
CA TRP A 119 12.76 38.97 21.74
C TRP A 119 13.17 37.51 21.45
N LEU A 120 14.35 37.07 21.89
CA LEU A 120 14.78 35.66 21.85
C LEU A 120 13.82 34.73 22.60
N GLY A 121 13.34 35.15 23.77
CA GLY A 121 12.34 34.43 24.55
C GLY A 121 11.04 34.25 23.77
N LEU A 122 10.54 35.31 23.15
CA LEU A 122 9.31 35.29 22.35
C LEU A 122 9.43 34.35 21.13
N CYS A 123 10.53 34.42 20.37
CA CYS A 123 10.74 33.51 19.22
C CYS A 123 10.81 32.05 19.64
N SER A 124 11.42 31.74 20.78
CA SER A 124 11.46 30.36 21.29
C SER A 124 10.08 29.82 21.68
N ALA A 125 9.21 30.68 22.23
CA ALA A 125 7.84 30.32 22.60
C ALA A 125 6.96 30.10 21.36
N ILE A 126 7.09 30.97 20.35
CA ILE A 126 6.38 30.84 19.07
C ILE A 126 6.80 29.55 18.35
N LEU A 127 8.10 29.23 18.31
CA LEU A 127 8.58 27.98 17.71
C LEU A 127 7.95 26.74 18.38
N ARG A 128 7.86 26.73 19.71
CA ARG A 128 7.26 25.62 20.47
C ARG A 128 5.76 25.48 20.20
N LEU A 129 5.04 26.60 20.11
CA LEU A 129 3.62 26.61 19.76
C LEU A 129 3.38 26.12 18.33
N CYS A 130 4.16 26.58 17.36
CA CYS A 130 4.09 26.10 15.97
C CYS A 130 4.35 24.59 15.89
N TRP A 131 5.37 24.09 16.59
CA TRP A 131 5.65 22.66 16.63
C TRP A 131 4.51 21.84 17.26
N ALA A 132 3.92 22.34 18.35
CA ALA A 132 2.79 21.68 19.00
C ALA A 132 1.54 21.62 18.10
N VAL A 133 1.24 22.69 17.35
CA VAL A 133 0.13 22.72 16.38
C VAL A 133 0.37 21.76 15.23
N ILE A 134 1.60 21.73 14.68
CA ILE A 134 1.96 20.78 13.61
C ILE A 134 1.84 19.35 14.12
N ALA A 135 2.40 19.03 15.30
CA ALA A 135 2.32 17.69 15.88
C ALA A 135 0.86 17.26 16.14
N TRP A 136 0.00 18.18 16.57
CA TRP A 136 -1.43 17.92 16.76
C TRP A 136 -2.14 17.65 15.42
N LEU A 137 -1.91 18.47 14.40
CA LEU A 137 -2.49 18.27 13.05
C LEU A 137 -2.06 16.95 12.42
N VAL A 138 -0.78 16.57 12.57
CA VAL A 138 -0.27 15.28 12.08
C VAL A 138 -0.98 14.12 12.79
N LYS A 139 -1.20 14.22 14.11
CA LYS A 139 -1.88 13.18 14.88
C LYS A 139 -3.37 13.05 14.56
N SER A 140 -4.01 14.12 14.08
CA SER A 140 -5.43 14.10 13.68
C SER A 140 -5.67 13.60 12.25
N LEU A 141 -4.63 13.51 11.41
CA LEU A 141 -4.73 13.05 10.02
C LEU A 141 -4.44 11.55 9.83
N ILE A 142 -3.86 10.89 10.85
CA ILE A 142 -3.51 9.46 10.88
C ILE A 142 -4.54 8.72 11.72
#